data_AF-A0A6J7GWJ0-F1
#
_entry.id   AF-A0A6J7GWJ0-F1
#
_cell.length_a   1.000
_cell.length_b   1.000
_cell.length_c   1.000
_cell.angle_alpha   90.00
_cell.angle_beta   90.00
_cell.angle_gamma   90.00
#
_symmetry.space_group_name_H-M   'P 1'
#
loop_
_entity.id
_entity.type
_entity.pdbx_description
1 polymer ?
#
loop_
_entity_poly.entity_id
_entity_poly.type
_entity_poly.pdbx_seq_one_letter_code
_entity_poly.pdbx_strand_id
1 'polypeptide(L)'
;MLSPRRPHARRAVGGTLLAGVVAAGLAVGSAGSAGAEDAPERVAVSPDASPAPIGAVQADQAQILGVLRRSRRAADVMPADVAAAVGPARFGRNPGLSRAIDTPTGRGWVVPGDGTICLVAPDSVPGYGVTCSPTSMVATDGITLGMASEDRSTAFTLVPDGAEVTVVEEDRSTERVTPDASGVVEVDAEEVEAVRIATSDGVADKEISDIDDFSGGATE
;
A
#
# COMPACT_ATOMS: atom_id res chain seq x y z
N MET A 1 12.09 -18.00 -40.10
CA MET A 1 10.64 -18.20 -40.27
C MET A 1 9.95 -16.96 -39.70
N LEU A 2 9.44 -16.09 -40.57
CA LEU A 2 8.89 -14.77 -40.22
C LEU A 2 7.37 -14.88 -40.09
N SER A 3 6.83 -14.51 -38.94
CA SER A 3 5.39 -14.54 -38.63
C SER A 3 4.73 -13.21 -39.03
N PRO A 4 3.55 -13.21 -39.69
CA PRO A 4 2.93 -11.98 -40.18
C PRO A 4 2.14 -11.24 -39.08
N ARG A 5 2.40 -9.93 -38.97
CA ARG A 5 1.65 -8.96 -38.14
C ARG A 5 0.26 -8.71 -38.74
N ARG A 6 -0.79 -8.80 -37.91
CA ARG A 6 -2.17 -8.40 -38.26
C ARG A 6 -2.38 -6.90 -38.00
N PRO A 7 -3.03 -6.15 -38.91
CA PRO A 7 -3.40 -4.76 -38.68
C PRO A 7 -4.74 -4.65 -37.94
N HIS A 8 -4.77 -3.93 -36.81
CA HIS A 8 -6.01 -3.52 -36.17
C HIS A 8 -6.59 -2.29 -36.86
N ALA A 9 -7.81 -2.47 -37.37
CA ALA A 9 -8.59 -1.48 -38.09
C ALA A 9 -9.09 -0.36 -37.16
N ARG A 10 -8.96 0.86 -37.65
CA ARG A 10 -9.52 2.10 -37.11
C ARG A 10 -11.06 2.03 -37.10
N ARG A 11 -11.68 2.41 -35.98
CA ARG A 11 -13.08 2.87 -35.97
C ARG A 11 -13.14 4.29 -35.43
N ALA A 12 -13.33 5.23 -36.35
CA ALA A 12 -13.84 6.55 -36.08
C ALA A 12 -15.38 6.47 -36.03
N VAL A 13 -15.99 7.09 -35.03
CA VAL A 13 -17.42 7.44 -35.03
C VAL A 13 -17.50 8.91 -34.67
N GLY A 14 -17.90 9.71 -35.66
CA GLY A 14 -18.28 11.11 -35.47
C GLY A 14 -19.74 11.24 -35.05
N GLY A 15 -20.12 12.46 -34.64
CA GLY A 15 -21.52 12.76 -34.34
C GLY A 15 -21.72 14.07 -33.59
N THR A 16 -21.59 15.17 -34.33
CA THR A 16 -22.01 16.55 -34.07
C THR A 16 -23.42 16.67 -33.47
N LEU A 17 -23.74 17.71 -32.68
CA LEU A 17 -24.93 18.58 -32.83
C LEU A 17 -24.99 19.76 -31.81
N LEU A 18 -25.08 20.97 -32.40
CA LEU A 18 -25.92 22.15 -32.06
C LEU A 18 -25.73 22.99 -30.77
N ALA A 19 -25.17 24.19 -31.00
CA ALA A 19 -25.76 25.53 -30.87
C ALA A 19 -26.93 25.81 -29.89
N GLY A 20 -26.76 26.86 -29.09
CA GLY A 20 -27.85 27.58 -28.41
C GLY A 20 -27.38 28.88 -27.75
N VAL A 21 -27.65 30.02 -28.40
CA VAL A 21 -27.43 31.41 -27.95
C VAL A 21 -28.51 31.80 -26.92
N VAL A 22 -28.26 32.79 -26.05
CA VAL A 22 -29.12 33.99 -25.81
C VAL A 22 -29.01 34.60 -24.38
N ALA A 23 -28.83 35.93 -24.42
CA ALA A 23 -29.25 37.00 -23.51
C ALA A 23 -28.54 37.27 -22.17
N ALA A 24 -27.85 38.41 -22.19
CA ALA A 24 -27.68 39.32 -21.08
C ALA A 24 -29.01 39.70 -20.42
N GLY A 25 -29.04 39.69 -19.09
CA GLY A 25 -30.08 40.28 -18.26
C GLY A 25 -29.44 41.06 -17.12
N LEU A 26 -29.44 42.39 -17.24
CA LEU A 26 -29.19 43.33 -16.15
C LEU A 26 -30.37 43.27 -15.18
N ALA A 27 -30.12 42.94 -13.92
CA ALA A 27 -31.07 43.15 -12.83
C ALA A 27 -30.37 43.91 -11.69
N VAL A 28 -30.69 45.20 -11.61
CA VAL A 28 -30.49 46.07 -10.45
C VAL A 28 -31.53 45.67 -9.40
N GLY A 29 -31.11 45.45 -8.15
CA GLY A 29 -32.05 45.10 -7.09
C GLY A 29 -31.46 45.05 -5.68
N SER A 30 -31.64 46.15 -4.96
CA SER A 30 -31.89 46.27 -3.50
C SER A 30 -30.85 45.75 -2.48
N ALA A 31 -30.30 46.73 -1.76
CA ALA A 31 -29.68 46.58 -0.45
C ALA A 31 -30.59 45.83 0.54
N GLY A 32 -30.11 44.69 1.02
CA GLY A 32 -30.62 44.00 2.20
C GLY A 32 -29.60 44.14 3.32
N SER A 33 -30.05 44.70 4.45
CA SER A 33 -29.29 44.85 5.68
C SER A 33 -28.85 43.46 6.18
N ALA A 34 -27.57 43.13 6.03
CA ALA A 34 -27.01 41.94 6.66
C ALA A 34 -26.93 42.20 8.17
N GLY A 35 -27.73 41.45 8.94
CA GLY A 35 -27.46 41.27 10.35
C GLY A 35 -26.06 40.73 10.51
N ALA A 36 -25.28 41.32 11.43
CA ALA A 36 -24.04 40.75 11.89
C ALA A 36 -24.39 39.48 12.69
N GLU A 37 -24.60 38.38 11.96
CA GLU A 37 -24.57 37.05 12.53
C GLU A 37 -23.11 36.80 12.93
N ASP A 38 -22.90 36.68 14.23
CA ASP A 38 -21.67 36.28 14.88
C ASP A 38 -21.16 35.01 14.20
N ALA A 39 -20.23 35.18 13.25
CA ALA A 39 -19.67 34.08 12.50
C ALA A 39 -18.94 33.19 13.51
N PRO A 40 -19.28 31.89 13.65
CA PRO A 40 -18.57 31.03 14.58
C PRO A 40 -17.10 31.08 14.22
N GLU A 41 -16.29 31.48 15.20
CA GLU A 41 -14.83 31.50 15.12
C GLU A 41 -14.41 30.12 14.61
N ARG A 42 -13.96 30.07 13.35
CA ARG A 42 -13.48 28.82 12.76
C ARG A 42 -12.26 28.43 13.57
N VAL A 43 -12.41 27.47 14.47
CA VAL A 43 -11.30 26.82 15.14
C VAL A 43 -10.36 26.37 14.03
N ALA A 44 -9.20 27.02 13.94
CA ALA A 44 -8.16 26.65 13.00
C ALA A 44 -7.69 25.26 13.41
N VAL A 45 -8.25 24.22 12.77
CA VAL A 45 -7.70 22.88 12.81
C VAL A 45 -6.32 23.01 12.19
N SER A 46 -5.28 23.00 13.02
CA SER A 46 -3.92 23.01 12.54
C SER A 46 -3.74 21.77 11.67
N PRO A 47 -3.42 21.91 10.38
CA PRO A 47 -3.27 20.77 9.46
C PRO A 47 -2.10 19.84 9.84
N ASP A 48 -1.30 20.22 10.83
CA ASP A 48 -0.08 19.53 11.26
C ASP A 48 -0.22 18.61 12.48
N ALA A 49 -1.43 18.47 13.05
CA ALA A 49 -1.64 17.54 14.15
C ALA A 49 -1.58 16.09 13.63
N SER A 50 -0.39 15.47 13.71
CA SER A 50 -0.26 14.03 13.45
C SER A 50 -1.20 13.27 14.38
N PRO A 51 -2.01 12.32 13.86
CA PRO A 51 -2.92 11.58 14.72
C PRO A 51 -2.15 10.82 15.79
N ALA A 52 -2.77 10.67 16.96
CA ALA A 52 -2.18 9.89 18.04
C ALA A 52 -2.01 8.42 17.60
N PRO A 53 -0.93 7.74 18.00
CA PRO A 53 -0.78 6.30 17.77
C PRO A 53 -1.96 5.52 18.34
N ILE A 54 -2.43 4.48 17.63
CA ILE A 54 -3.47 3.59 18.14
C ILE A 54 -3.01 2.93 19.45
N GLY A 55 -3.93 2.73 20.39
CA GLY A 55 -3.63 2.10 21.69
C GLY A 55 -3.56 0.57 21.65
N ALA A 56 -4.14 -0.06 20.63
CA ALA A 56 -4.19 -1.51 20.47
C ALA A 56 -4.31 -1.87 18.98
N VAL A 57 -3.92 -3.11 18.64
CA VAL A 57 -4.15 -3.69 17.30
C VAL A 57 -5.66 -3.72 17.04
N GLN A 58 -6.10 -3.25 15.89
CA GLN A 58 -7.51 -3.26 15.53
C GLN A 58 -7.98 -4.69 15.21
N ALA A 59 -9.25 -4.99 15.51
CA ALA A 59 -9.77 -6.35 15.45
C ALA A 59 -9.78 -6.93 14.02
N ASP A 60 -10.04 -6.09 13.02
CA ASP A 60 -9.99 -6.41 11.60
C ASP A 60 -8.56 -6.78 11.16
N GLN A 61 -7.56 -5.99 11.57
CA GLN A 61 -6.14 -6.28 11.28
C GLN A 61 -5.70 -7.61 11.88
N ALA A 62 -6.12 -7.88 13.12
CA ALA A 62 -5.86 -9.15 13.79
C ALA A 62 -6.62 -10.32 13.14
N GLN A 63 -7.80 -10.10 12.55
CA GLN A 63 -8.51 -11.16 11.82
C GLN A 63 -7.83 -11.50 10.49
N ILE A 64 -7.30 -10.49 9.79
CA ILE A 64 -6.64 -10.65 8.49
C ILE A 64 -5.26 -11.30 8.63
N LEU A 65 -4.47 -10.88 9.63
CA LEU A 65 -3.07 -11.29 9.76
C LEU A 65 -2.79 -12.00 11.08
N GLY A 66 -2.40 -13.28 11.00
CA GLY A 66 -2.11 -14.11 12.16
C GLY A 66 -0.94 -13.58 13.00
N VAL A 67 0.03 -12.95 12.36
CA VAL A 67 1.16 -12.31 13.03
C VAL A 67 0.73 -11.21 14.00
N LEU A 68 -0.40 -10.53 13.76
CA LEU A 68 -0.92 -9.48 14.63
C LEU A 68 -1.74 -10.02 15.82
N ARG A 69 -2.26 -11.26 15.73
CA ARG A 69 -2.99 -11.92 16.84
C ARG A 69 -2.09 -12.40 17.96
N ARG A 70 -0.87 -12.82 17.63
CA ARG A 70 0.03 -13.38 18.65
C ARG A 70 0.42 -12.33 19.68
N SER A 71 0.65 -12.80 20.90
CA SER A 71 1.25 -12.00 21.96
C SER A 71 2.61 -11.45 21.51
N ARG A 72 2.89 -10.22 21.93
CA ARG A 72 4.16 -9.56 21.64
C ARG A 72 5.30 -10.24 22.40
N ARG A 73 6.45 -10.37 21.74
CA ARG A 73 7.70 -10.97 22.21
C ARG A 73 8.81 -9.93 22.17
N ALA A 74 9.95 -10.22 22.81
CA ALA A 74 11.10 -9.33 22.81
C ALA A 74 11.61 -9.00 21.38
N ALA A 75 11.56 -9.98 20.46
CA ALA A 75 11.94 -9.77 19.06
C ALA A 75 11.06 -8.74 18.32
N ASP A 76 9.83 -8.51 18.79
CA ASP A 76 8.90 -7.54 18.21
C ASP A 76 9.18 -6.11 18.64
N VAL A 77 10.18 -5.90 19.49
CA VAL A 77 10.63 -4.55 19.82
C VAL A 77 11.38 -4.03 18.61
N MET A 78 10.74 -3.09 17.92
CA MET A 78 11.35 -2.32 16.85
C MET A 78 12.46 -1.43 17.43
N PRO A 79 13.70 -1.53 16.92
CA PRO A 79 14.77 -0.60 17.25
C PRO A 79 14.38 0.86 17.01
N ALA A 80 14.97 1.79 17.77
CA ALA A 80 14.56 3.20 17.74
C ALA A 80 14.84 3.87 16.39
N ASP A 81 15.92 3.50 15.73
CA ASP A 81 16.29 3.95 14.38
C ASP A 81 15.31 3.43 13.32
N VAL A 82 14.87 2.17 13.41
CA VAL A 82 13.81 1.60 12.55
C VAL A 82 12.48 2.33 12.79
N ALA A 83 12.12 2.56 14.06
CA ALA A 83 10.89 3.25 14.41
C ALA A 83 10.87 4.70 13.89
N ALA A 84 12.03 5.35 13.84
CA ALA A 84 12.18 6.66 13.20
C ALA A 84 11.94 6.60 11.69
N ALA A 85 12.37 5.53 11.00
CA ALA A 85 12.18 5.34 9.56
C ALA A 85 10.71 5.13 9.16
N VAL A 86 9.89 4.53 10.03
CA VAL A 86 8.41 4.46 9.85
C VAL A 86 7.77 5.86 9.85
N GLY A 87 8.49 6.85 10.39
CA GLY A 87 8.09 8.25 10.43
C GLY A 87 7.01 8.53 11.48
N PRO A 88 6.46 9.77 11.49
CA PRO A 88 5.44 10.15 12.45
C PRO A 88 4.20 9.27 12.33
N ALA A 89 3.35 9.26 13.35
CA ALA A 89 2.12 8.47 13.44
C ALA A 89 1.02 8.91 12.45
N ARG A 90 1.35 9.17 11.18
CA ARG A 90 0.37 9.28 10.10
C ARG A 90 -0.46 8.01 10.10
N PHE A 91 -1.78 8.17 10.05
CA PHE A 91 -2.73 7.06 10.21
C PHE A 91 -2.54 6.30 11.53
N GLY A 92 -2.19 6.96 12.63
CA GLY A 92 -2.13 6.34 13.96
C GLY A 92 -1.16 5.16 14.12
N ARG A 93 -0.16 5.02 13.25
CA ARG A 93 0.83 3.93 13.32
C ARG A 93 1.50 3.85 14.68
N ASN A 94 1.66 2.64 15.20
CA ASN A 94 2.29 2.42 16.50
C ASN A 94 3.40 1.35 16.43
N PRO A 95 4.67 1.75 16.31
CA PRO A 95 5.82 0.84 16.41
C PRO A 95 5.87 0.01 17.71
N GLY A 96 5.29 0.52 18.80
CA GLY A 96 5.16 -0.20 20.07
C GLY A 96 4.21 -1.40 20.02
N LEU A 97 3.38 -1.50 18.97
CA LEU A 97 2.49 -2.62 18.70
C LEU A 97 2.97 -3.52 17.57
N SER A 98 4.16 -3.28 17.03
CA SER A 98 4.71 -4.05 15.92
C SER A 98 4.90 -5.53 16.24
N ARG A 99 5.06 -6.33 15.19
CA ARG A 99 5.37 -7.76 15.26
C ARG A 99 6.50 -8.07 14.31
N ALA A 100 7.54 -8.73 14.80
CA ALA A 100 8.65 -9.16 13.98
C ALA A 100 8.20 -10.26 13.01
N ILE A 101 8.81 -10.22 11.84
CA ILE A 101 8.75 -11.22 10.78
C ILE A 101 10.17 -11.50 10.32
N ASP A 102 10.40 -12.67 9.77
CA ASP A 102 11.67 -13.00 9.14
C ASP A 102 11.61 -12.51 7.68
N THR A 103 12.69 -11.87 7.24
CA THR A 103 12.87 -11.39 5.86
C THR A 103 14.24 -11.85 5.36
N PRO A 104 14.44 -11.90 4.04
CA PRO A 104 15.74 -12.27 3.47
C PRO A 104 16.91 -11.39 3.91
N THR A 105 16.64 -10.11 4.16
CA THR A 105 17.63 -9.12 4.62
C THR A 105 17.78 -9.07 6.14
N GLY A 106 17.04 -9.90 6.87
CA GLY A 106 17.12 -10.01 8.32
C GLY A 106 15.76 -10.00 8.98
N ARG A 107 15.57 -9.12 9.97
CA ARG A 107 14.30 -9.03 10.70
C ARG A 107 13.51 -7.85 10.19
N GLY A 108 12.31 -8.11 9.69
CA GLY A 108 11.31 -7.09 9.40
C GLY A 108 10.28 -6.93 10.51
N TRP A 109 9.34 -6.00 10.31
CA TRP A 109 8.23 -5.74 11.22
C TRP A 109 6.95 -5.41 10.47
N VAL A 110 5.84 -5.91 11.02
CA VAL A 110 4.49 -5.48 10.69
C VAL A 110 4.04 -4.47 11.73
N VAL A 111 3.67 -3.26 11.31
CA VAL A 111 3.29 -2.14 12.18
C VAL A 111 1.82 -1.80 11.96
N PRO A 112 0.94 -2.00 12.95
CA PRO A 112 -0.45 -1.60 12.84
C PRO A 112 -0.62 -0.08 13.04
N GLY A 113 -1.55 0.50 12.29
CA GLY A 113 -2.07 1.86 12.45
C GLY A 113 -3.59 1.89 12.44
N ASP A 114 -4.18 3.08 12.44
CA ASP A 114 -5.61 3.29 12.31
C ASP A 114 -6.06 3.04 10.86
N GLY A 115 -6.65 1.87 10.60
CA GLY A 115 -7.08 1.45 9.27
C GLY A 115 -5.96 1.17 8.28
N THR A 116 -4.70 1.07 8.74
CA THR A 116 -3.54 0.77 7.89
C THR A 116 -2.60 -0.25 8.54
N ILE A 117 -1.90 -1.02 7.71
CA ILE A 117 -0.82 -1.91 8.12
C ILE A 117 0.41 -1.53 7.31
N CYS A 118 1.55 -1.42 7.98
CA CYS A 118 2.83 -1.20 7.32
C CYS A 118 3.76 -2.39 7.46
N LEU A 119 4.52 -2.63 6.41
CA LEU A 119 5.61 -3.59 6.35
C LEU A 119 6.93 -2.81 6.34
N VAL A 120 7.85 -3.21 7.20
CA VAL A 120 9.15 -2.56 7.38
C VAL A 120 10.21 -3.65 7.31
N ALA A 121 11.25 -3.47 6.50
CA ALA A 121 12.39 -4.37 6.51
C ALA A 121 13.71 -3.62 6.32
N PRO A 122 14.83 -4.17 6.83
CA PRO A 122 16.16 -3.70 6.49
C PRO A 122 16.36 -3.75 4.99
N ASP A 123 16.89 -2.68 4.43
CA ASP A 123 17.33 -2.66 3.04
C ASP A 123 18.77 -3.18 2.95
N SER A 124 19.17 -3.66 1.77
CA SER A 124 20.53 -4.04 1.41
C SER A 124 21.50 -2.87 1.44
N VAL A 125 21.02 -1.66 1.15
CA VAL A 125 21.74 -0.41 1.41
C VAL A 125 21.42 0.09 2.83
N PRO A 126 22.30 0.87 3.50
CA PRO A 126 21.99 1.37 4.83
C PRO A 126 20.65 2.12 4.88
N GLY A 127 19.63 1.51 5.49
CA GLY A 127 18.28 2.04 5.48
C GLY A 127 17.20 0.98 5.74
N TYR A 128 15.95 1.41 5.58
CA TYR A 128 14.77 0.57 5.76
C TYR A 128 13.77 0.83 4.64
N GLY A 129 13.29 -0.23 4.01
CA GLY A 129 12.11 -0.16 3.15
C GLY A 129 10.85 -0.11 4.02
N VAL A 130 9.94 0.81 3.70
CA VAL A 130 8.64 0.94 4.38
C VAL A 130 7.55 1.04 3.33
N THR A 131 6.59 0.13 3.39
CA THR A 131 5.35 0.21 2.61
C THR A 131 4.16 0.14 3.56
N CYS A 132 3.10 0.88 3.27
CA CYS A 132 1.88 0.90 4.06
C CYS A 132 0.68 0.74 3.14
N SER A 133 -0.30 -0.05 3.56
CA SER A 133 -1.55 -0.24 2.84
C SER A 133 -2.75 -0.14 3.78
N PRO A 134 -3.92 0.31 3.29
CA PRO A 134 -5.15 0.22 4.05
C PRO A 134 -5.45 -1.22 4.44
N THR A 135 -5.97 -1.44 5.65
CA THR A 135 -6.32 -2.78 6.15
C THR A 135 -7.23 -3.54 5.17
N SER A 136 -8.17 -2.82 4.54
CA SER A 136 -9.08 -3.40 3.55
C SER A 136 -8.39 -3.89 2.28
N MET A 137 -7.31 -3.23 1.84
CA MET A 137 -6.53 -3.72 0.72
C MET A 137 -5.73 -4.95 1.14
N VAL A 138 -5.08 -4.89 2.30
CA VAL A 138 -4.29 -6.04 2.79
C VAL A 138 -5.13 -7.31 2.84
N ALA A 139 -6.42 -7.22 3.19
CA ALA A 139 -7.36 -8.36 3.24
C ALA A 139 -7.54 -9.12 1.91
N THR A 140 -7.40 -8.46 0.76
CA THR A 140 -7.53 -9.08 -0.57
C THR A 140 -6.20 -9.24 -1.28
N ASP A 141 -5.32 -8.26 -1.09
CA ASP A 141 -4.16 -8.02 -1.94
C ASP A 141 -2.83 -8.37 -1.26
N GLY A 142 -2.86 -8.59 0.05
CA GLY A 142 -1.65 -8.58 0.87
C GLY A 142 -0.93 -7.23 0.82
N ILE A 143 0.32 -7.23 1.23
CA ILE A 143 1.22 -6.07 1.14
C ILE A 143 2.62 -6.54 0.73
N THR A 144 3.13 -6.00 -0.37
CA THR A 144 4.43 -6.35 -0.93
C THR A 144 5.43 -5.23 -0.71
N LEU A 145 6.63 -5.59 -0.26
CA LEU A 145 7.80 -4.71 -0.26
C LEU A 145 8.87 -5.31 -1.18
N GLY A 146 9.30 -4.52 -2.15
CA GLY A 146 10.48 -4.81 -2.97
C GLY A 146 11.74 -4.26 -2.32
N MET A 147 12.84 -4.99 -2.47
CA MET A 147 14.18 -4.58 -2.06
C MET A 147 15.14 -4.91 -3.21
N ALA A 148 15.98 -3.95 -3.57
CA ALA A 148 17.00 -4.13 -4.59
C ALA A 148 18.39 -3.92 -3.99
N SER A 149 19.31 -4.79 -4.36
CA SER A 149 20.73 -4.72 -4.01
C SER A 149 21.57 -4.83 -5.28
N GLU A 150 22.88 -4.60 -5.19
CA GLU A 150 23.77 -4.74 -6.35
C GLU A 150 23.77 -6.16 -6.96
N ASP A 151 23.45 -7.19 -6.16
CA ASP A 151 23.59 -8.60 -6.53
C ASP A 151 22.26 -9.40 -6.54
N ARG A 152 21.16 -8.80 -6.07
CA ARG A 152 19.82 -9.43 -6.01
C ARG A 152 18.70 -8.40 -5.93
N SER A 153 17.59 -8.65 -6.60
CA SER A 153 16.30 -8.03 -6.30
C SER A 153 15.37 -9.05 -5.65
N THR A 154 14.67 -8.66 -4.59
CA THR A 154 13.79 -9.55 -3.84
C THR A 154 12.53 -8.84 -3.43
N ALA A 155 11.40 -9.48 -3.66
CA ALA A 155 10.13 -9.05 -3.13
C ALA A 155 9.70 -10.00 -2.01
N PHE A 156 9.10 -9.44 -0.96
CA PHE A 156 8.37 -10.26 -0.02
C PHE A 156 6.99 -9.68 0.24
N THR A 157 6.02 -10.57 0.28
CA THR A 157 4.62 -10.25 0.38
C THR A 157 4.05 -10.86 1.65
N LEU A 158 3.50 -10.02 2.51
CA LEU A 158 2.70 -10.45 3.64
C LEU A 158 1.27 -10.68 3.15
N VAL A 159 0.78 -11.91 3.28
CA VAL A 159 -0.54 -12.31 2.79
C VAL A 159 -1.54 -12.51 3.93
N PRO A 160 -2.85 -12.35 3.66
CA PRO A 160 -3.92 -12.73 4.58
C PRO A 160 -3.85 -14.20 5.00
N ASP A 161 -4.31 -14.49 6.21
CA ASP A 161 -4.41 -15.87 6.67
C ASP A 161 -5.36 -16.69 5.79
N GLY A 162 -4.94 -17.92 5.49
CA GLY A 162 -5.73 -18.84 4.67
C GLY A 162 -5.74 -18.50 3.18
N ALA A 163 -5.01 -17.46 2.76
CA ALA A 163 -4.83 -17.18 1.34
C ALA A 163 -4.05 -18.31 0.65
N GLU A 164 -4.48 -18.69 -0.55
CA GLU A 164 -3.68 -19.51 -1.45
C GLU A 164 -2.78 -18.59 -2.27
N VAL A 165 -1.47 -18.89 -2.28
CA VAL A 165 -0.49 -18.09 -3.02
C VAL A 165 0.07 -18.88 -4.18
N THR A 166 0.09 -18.24 -5.35
CA THR A 166 0.70 -18.77 -6.57
C THR A 166 1.67 -17.74 -7.10
N VAL A 167 2.91 -18.14 -7.32
CA VAL A 167 3.92 -17.33 -8.00
C VAL A 167 3.79 -17.57 -9.50
N VAL A 168 3.84 -16.49 -10.27
CA VAL A 168 3.84 -16.50 -11.74
C VAL A 168 5.23 -16.08 -12.19
N GLU A 169 5.98 -17.00 -12.80
CA GLU A 169 7.32 -16.73 -13.34
C GLU A 169 7.25 -15.96 -14.66
N GLU A 170 8.36 -15.36 -15.11
CA GLU A 170 8.42 -14.62 -16.39
C GLU A 170 8.02 -15.45 -17.62
N ASP A 171 8.26 -16.77 -17.59
CA ASP A 171 7.87 -17.69 -18.67
C ASP A 171 6.37 -18.06 -18.64
N ARG A 172 5.62 -17.49 -17.69
CA ARG A 172 4.21 -17.72 -17.37
C ARG A 172 3.92 -19.11 -16.82
N SER A 173 4.93 -19.85 -16.38
CA SER A 173 4.74 -20.99 -15.49
C SER A 173 4.18 -20.51 -14.14
N THR A 174 3.58 -21.43 -13.40
CA THR A 174 3.00 -21.10 -12.09
C THR A 174 3.38 -22.15 -11.06
N GLU A 175 3.79 -21.67 -9.88
CA GLU A 175 4.10 -22.50 -8.73
C GLU A 175 3.25 -22.10 -7.54
N ARG A 176 2.67 -23.08 -6.84
CA ARG A 176 1.98 -22.82 -5.58
C ARG A 176 3.01 -22.75 -4.46
N VAL A 177 3.03 -21.62 -3.75
CA VAL A 177 3.95 -21.37 -2.64
C VAL A 177 3.20 -21.35 -1.32
N THR A 178 3.81 -21.90 -0.27
CA THR A 178 3.26 -21.85 1.08
C THR A 178 3.90 -20.70 1.83
N PRO A 179 3.11 -19.73 2.35
CA PRO A 179 3.64 -18.68 3.22
C PRO A 179 4.30 -19.26 4.47
N ASP A 180 5.26 -18.53 5.02
CA ASP A 180 5.90 -18.91 6.28
C ASP A 180 4.91 -18.83 7.48
N ALA A 181 5.41 -19.11 8.69
CA ALA A 181 4.59 -19.05 9.90
C ALA A 181 4.07 -17.64 10.26
N SER A 182 4.61 -16.60 9.63
CA SER A 182 4.19 -15.20 9.77
C SER A 182 3.26 -14.75 8.63
N GLY A 183 3.03 -15.59 7.62
CA GLY A 183 2.27 -15.24 6.42
C GLY A 183 3.08 -14.52 5.35
N VAL A 184 4.41 -14.64 5.37
CA VAL A 184 5.31 -14.02 4.39
C VAL A 184 5.62 -15.01 3.26
N VAL A 185 5.56 -14.52 2.03
CA VAL A 185 6.07 -15.18 0.83
C VAL A 185 7.23 -14.35 0.30
N GLU A 186 8.39 -14.97 0.12
CA GLU A 186 9.57 -14.37 -0.50
C GLU A 186 9.68 -14.87 -1.94
N VAL A 187 10.01 -13.97 -2.86
CA VAL A 187 10.29 -14.30 -4.27
C VAL A 187 11.50 -13.53 -4.77
N ASP A 188 12.24 -14.17 -5.67
CA ASP A 188 13.23 -13.47 -6.50
C ASP A 188 12.48 -12.54 -7.46
N ALA A 189 12.74 -11.23 -7.35
CA ALA A 189 12.02 -10.26 -8.15
C ALA A 189 12.46 -10.25 -9.62
N GLU A 190 13.61 -10.85 -9.94
CA GLU A 190 14.14 -10.94 -11.30
C GLU A 190 13.55 -12.13 -12.07
N GLU A 191 12.98 -13.13 -11.37
CA GLU A 191 12.44 -14.35 -11.98
C GLU A 191 10.90 -14.38 -11.98
N VAL A 192 10.27 -13.50 -11.20
CA VAL A 192 8.83 -13.51 -10.95
C VAL A 192 8.12 -12.32 -11.60
N GLU A 193 7.13 -12.62 -12.44
CA GLU A 193 6.23 -11.61 -13.03
C GLU A 193 5.23 -11.12 -11.99
N ALA A 194 4.59 -12.04 -11.24
CA ALA A 194 3.56 -11.70 -10.27
C ALA A 194 3.42 -12.68 -9.11
N VAL A 195 2.93 -12.18 -7.97
CA VAL A 195 2.39 -12.98 -6.87
C VAL A 195 0.88 -12.92 -6.90
N ARG A 196 0.22 -14.03 -7.25
CA ARG A 196 -1.22 -14.19 -7.21
C ARG A 196 -1.68 -14.66 -5.84
N ILE A 197 -2.62 -13.93 -5.25
CA ILE A 197 -3.18 -14.18 -3.93
C ILE A 197 -4.67 -14.44 -4.10
N ALA A 198 -5.13 -15.62 -3.70
CA ALA A 198 -6.54 -15.98 -3.67
C ALA A 198 -7.03 -16.07 -2.23
N THR A 199 -8.04 -15.27 -1.89
CA THR A 199 -8.71 -15.26 -0.59
C THR A 199 -10.18 -15.66 -0.76
N SER A 200 -10.93 -15.74 0.34
CA SER A 200 -12.39 -15.90 0.27
C SER A 200 -13.10 -14.72 -0.39
N ASP A 201 -12.46 -13.56 -0.42
CA ASP A 201 -13.05 -12.30 -0.88
C ASP A 201 -12.68 -11.95 -2.33
N GLY A 202 -11.72 -12.65 -2.92
CA GLY A 202 -11.34 -12.46 -4.31
C GLY A 202 -9.98 -13.03 -4.69
N VAL A 203 -9.52 -12.67 -5.88
CA VAL A 203 -8.17 -12.98 -6.38
C VAL A 203 -7.51 -11.66 -6.77
N ALA A 204 -6.29 -11.45 -6.30
CA ALA A 204 -5.45 -10.31 -6.63
C ALA A 204 -4.14 -10.78 -7.26
N ASP A 205 -3.69 -10.07 -8.28
CA ASP A 205 -2.36 -10.25 -8.87
C ASP A 205 -1.48 -9.07 -8.48
N LYS A 206 -0.33 -9.36 -7.85
CA LYS A 206 0.70 -8.38 -7.53
C LYS A 206 1.84 -8.50 -8.50
N GLU A 207 1.84 -7.64 -9.50
CA GLU A 207 2.96 -7.49 -10.43
C GLU A 207 4.22 -7.09 -9.65
N ILE A 208 5.31 -7.82 -9.89
CA ILE A 208 6.62 -7.66 -9.25
C ILE A 208 7.58 -6.89 -10.18
N SER A 209 7.26 -6.84 -11.48
CA SER A 209 8.05 -6.27 -12.58
C SER A 209 8.36 -4.77 -12.49
N ASP A 210 7.80 -4.04 -11.53
CA ASP A 210 8.03 -2.59 -11.36
C ASP A 210 9.05 -2.26 -10.24
N ILE A 211 9.62 -3.26 -9.56
CA ILE A 211 10.51 -3.01 -8.40
C ILE A 211 11.82 -2.32 -8.81
N ASP A 212 12.32 -2.54 -10.03
CA ASP A 212 13.52 -1.87 -10.53
C ASP A 212 13.32 -0.35 -10.71
N ASP A 213 12.08 0.09 -10.97
CA ASP A 213 11.72 1.53 -11.07
C ASP A 213 11.60 2.21 -9.69
N PHE A 214 11.52 1.46 -8.59
CA PHE A 214 11.45 2.01 -7.23
C PHE A 214 12.80 2.47 -6.67
N SER A 215 13.91 2.20 -7.37
CA SER A 215 15.28 2.61 -6.99
C SER A 215 15.53 4.13 -6.98
N GLY A 216 14.53 4.97 -7.30
CA GLY A 216 14.67 6.43 -7.43
C GLY A 216 14.27 7.28 -6.21
N GLY A 217 14.06 6.69 -5.03
CA GLY A 217 13.39 7.35 -3.90
C GLY A 217 14.26 7.90 -2.77
N ALA A 218 15.58 8.01 -2.92
CA ALA A 218 16.42 8.73 -1.94
C ALA A 218 16.58 10.19 -2.38
N THR A 219 15.58 11.03 -2.12
CA THR A 219 15.80 12.48 -2.12
C THR A 219 16.36 12.89 -0.76
N GLU A 220 17.60 13.37 -0.81
CA GLU A 220 18.36 14.07 0.23
C GLU A 220 17.57 15.18 0.95
#